data_AF-A0A0B4DXI1-F1
#
_entry.id   AF-A0A0B4DXI1-F1
#
_cell.length_a   1.000
_cell.length_b   1.000
_cell.length_c   1.000
_cell.angle_alpha   90.00
_cell.angle_beta   90.00
_cell.angle_gamma   90.00
#
_symmetry.space_group_name_H-M   'P 1'
#
loop_
_entity.id
_entity.type
_entity.pdbx_description
1 polymer ?
#
loop_
_entity_poly.entity_id
_entity_poly.type
_entity_poly.pdbx_seq_one_letter_code
_entity_poly.pdbx_strand_id
1 'polypeptide(L)'
;MTDHPATVDLVPDAASPAPGAPTLQVQLKMLDPELEAPSYAHPGDAGADLRAREDVVLLPGERKLVPTGVAIALPYGFVALIHPRSGLATKHGLTIVNAPGTVDAGYRGEISVTLLNTDATQPIELRRGDRIAQMVIQRVEHAQFIPVTELSGSVRGSGGFGSTGGFNIPGA
;
A
#
# COMPACT_ATOMS: atom_id res chain seq x y z
N MET A 1 -39.05 8.51 33.93
CA MET A 1 -38.19 7.54 33.25
C MET A 1 -38.78 7.32 31.88
N THR A 2 -38.44 8.19 30.93
CA THR A 2 -38.93 8.14 29.55
C THR A 2 -37.70 8.09 28.66
N ASP A 3 -37.41 6.90 28.14
CA ASP A 3 -36.38 6.68 27.14
C ASP A 3 -36.79 7.41 25.86
N HIS A 4 -35.94 8.32 25.39
CA HIS A 4 -35.98 8.80 24.02
C HIS A 4 -35.03 7.93 23.20
N PRO A 5 -35.50 7.15 22.22
CA PRO A 5 -34.58 6.51 21.29
C PRO A 5 -33.93 7.62 20.47
N ALA A 6 -32.61 7.73 20.59
CA ALA A 6 -31.81 8.57 19.71
C ALA A 6 -31.99 8.04 18.27
N THR A 7 -32.67 8.82 17.44
CA THR A 7 -32.63 8.65 15.98
C THR A 7 -31.19 8.82 15.55
N VAL A 8 -30.57 7.72 15.15
CA VAL A 8 -29.33 7.75 14.38
C VAL A 8 -29.70 8.41 13.06
N ASP A 9 -29.35 9.68 12.91
CA ASP A 9 -29.39 10.37 11.63
C ASP A 9 -28.40 9.65 10.71
N LEU A 10 -28.92 8.69 9.94
CA LEU A 10 -28.22 8.09 8.83
C LEU A 10 -27.96 9.23 7.84
N VAL A 11 -26.71 9.71 7.85
CA VAL A 11 -26.19 10.57 6.79
C VAL A 11 -26.60 9.93 5.46
N PRO A 12 -27.26 10.67 4.54
CA PRO A 12 -27.75 10.07 3.31
C PRO A 12 -26.59 9.40 2.59
N ASP A 13 -26.71 8.09 2.40
CA ASP A 13 -25.74 7.24 1.73
C ASP A 13 -25.54 7.81 0.31
N ALA A 14 -24.44 8.53 0.10
CA ALA A 14 -24.01 8.91 -1.22
C ALA A 14 -23.81 7.59 -1.96
N ALA A 15 -24.79 7.23 -2.80
CA ALA A 15 -24.94 5.90 -3.38
C ALA A 15 -23.57 5.25 -3.61
N SER A 16 -23.27 4.24 -2.79
CA SER A 16 -21.97 3.58 -2.82
C SER A 16 -21.64 3.22 -4.28
N PRO A 17 -20.46 3.61 -4.78
CA PRO A 17 -20.11 3.40 -6.17
C PRO A 17 -20.22 1.92 -6.52
N ALA A 18 -20.71 1.62 -7.72
CA ALA A 18 -20.78 0.23 -8.18
C ALA A 18 -19.38 -0.43 -8.08
N PRO A 19 -19.29 -1.73 -7.72
CA PRO A 19 -18.00 -2.40 -7.58
C PRO A 19 -17.13 -2.22 -8.83
N GLY A 20 -15.93 -1.68 -8.64
CA GLY A 20 -14.98 -1.42 -9.73
C GLY A 20 -15.19 -0.11 -10.51
N ALA A 21 -16.21 0.70 -10.20
CA ALA A 21 -16.36 2.03 -10.78
C ALA A 21 -15.27 2.97 -10.25
N PRO A 22 -14.52 3.71 -11.10
CA PRO A 22 -13.54 4.67 -10.65
C PRO A 22 -14.17 5.80 -9.83
N THR A 23 -13.63 6.06 -8.64
CA THR A 23 -14.09 7.13 -7.72
C THR A 23 -13.11 8.31 -7.64
N LEU A 24 -11.93 8.17 -8.24
CA LEU A 24 -10.86 9.15 -8.23
C LEU A 24 -10.18 9.16 -9.61
N GLN A 25 -9.95 10.35 -10.17
CA GLN A 25 -9.12 10.51 -11.36
C GLN A 25 -7.71 10.92 -10.95
N VAL A 26 -6.71 10.18 -11.44
CA VAL A 26 -5.29 10.43 -11.20
C VAL A 26 -4.61 10.58 -12.54
N GLN A 27 -3.82 11.63 -12.71
CA GLN A 27 -3.04 11.78 -13.93
C GLN A 27 -1.91 10.76 -13.93
N LEU A 28 -1.78 10.03 -15.03
CA LEU A 28 -0.77 9.01 -15.25
C LEU A 28 0.09 9.42 -16.45
N LYS A 29 1.41 9.38 -16.28
CA LYS A 29 2.38 9.48 -17.37
C LYS A 29 3.06 8.13 -17.52
N MET A 30 2.87 7.49 -18.67
CA MET A 30 3.69 6.36 -19.09
C MET A 30 5.07 6.90 -19.50
N LEU A 31 6.10 6.54 -18.73
CA LEU A 31 7.50 6.79 -19.07
C LEU A 31 8.03 5.71 -20.03
N ASP A 32 7.37 4.56 -20.01
CA ASP A 32 7.56 3.48 -20.96
C ASP A 32 6.23 3.18 -21.68
N PRO A 33 6.05 3.64 -22.92
CA PRO A 33 4.77 3.55 -23.62
C PRO A 33 4.43 2.12 -24.10
N GLU A 34 5.38 1.19 -24.05
CA GLU A 34 5.17 -0.21 -24.46
C GLU A 34 4.65 -1.08 -23.31
N LEU A 35 4.69 -0.60 -22.06
CA LEU A 35 4.11 -1.30 -20.92
C LEU A 35 2.61 -1.00 -20.82
N GLU A 36 1.87 -1.96 -20.28
CA GLU A 36 0.49 -1.72 -19.89
C GLU A 36 0.40 -0.78 -18.69
N ALA A 37 -0.57 0.12 -18.71
CA ALA A 37 -0.86 1.01 -17.60
C ALA A 37 -1.27 0.21 -16.34
N PRO A 38 -1.05 0.77 -15.12
CA PRO A 38 -1.49 0.13 -13.89
C PRO A 38 -3.01 -0.10 -13.91
N SER A 39 -3.43 -1.30 -13.53
CA SER A 39 -4.83 -1.71 -13.59
C SER A 39 -5.22 -2.54 -12.37
N TYR A 40 -6.48 -2.44 -11.96
CA TYR A 40 -7.10 -3.34 -11.00
C TYR A 40 -7.43 -4.68 -11.68
N ALA A 41 -7.09 -5.81 -11.06
CA ALA A 41 -7.27 -7.12 -11.69
C ALA A 41 -8.74 -7.58 -11.69
N HIS A 42 -9.47 -7.29 -10.61
CA HIS A 42 -10.87 -7.62 -10.44
C HIS A 42 -11.68 -6.42 -9.92
N PRO A 43 -13.00 -6.36 -10.18
CA PRO A 43 -13.86 -5.35 -9.58
C PRO A 43 -13.78 -5.38 -8.05
N GLY A 44 -13.45 -4.23 -7.45
CA GLY A 44 -13.32 -4.07 -6.00
C GLY A 44 -11.91 -4.34 -5.45
N ASP A 45 -10.94 -4.74 -6.27
CA ASP A 45 -9.54 -4.81 -5.84
C ASP A 45 -9.05 -3.43 -5.37
N ALA A 46 -8.34 -3.40 -4.24
CA ALA A 46 -7.87 -2.15 -3.64
C ALA A 46 -6.65 -1.57 -4.36
N GLY A 47 -5.81 -2.43 -4.96
CA GLY A 47 -4.52 -2.07 -5.54
C GLY A 47 -4.50 -2.22 -7.05
N ALA A 48 -3.95 -1.22 -7.76
CA ALA A 48 -3.61 -1.34 -9.17
C ALA A 48 -2.22 -1.97 -9.31
N ASP A 49 -2.10 -3.04 -10.10
CA ASP A 49 -0.83 -3.75 -10.29
C ASP A 49 0.21 -2.85 -10.98
N LEU A 50 1.43 -2.81 -10.45
CA LEU A 50 2.60 -2.15 -11.04
C LEU A 50 3.53 -3.20 -11.66
N ARG A 51 4.11 -2.85 -12.81
CA ARG A 51 4.95 -3.75 -13.59
C ARG A 51 6.43 -3.37 -13.50
N ALA A 52 7.32 -4.35 -13.68
CA ALA A 52 8.74 -4.08 -13.86
C ALA A 52 9.00 -3.50 -15.25
N ARG A 53 9.77 -2.42 -15.33
CA ARG A 53 10.19 -1.85 -16.61
C ARG A 53 11.38 -2.57 -17.24
N GLU A 54 12.12 -3.33 -16.47
CA GLU A 54 13.32 -4.04 -16.93
C GLU A 54 13.39 -5.45 -16.34
N ASP A 55 14.18 -6.31 -16.98
CA ASP A 55 14.54 -7.61 -16.43
C ASP A 55 15.39 -7.42 -15.17
N VAL A 56 15.08 -8.18 -14.13
CA VAL A 56 15.83 -8.15 -12.87
C VAL A 56 15.98 -9.55 -12.30
N VAL A 57 17.18 -9.83 -11.80
CA VAL A 57 17.46 -11.03 -11.01
C VAL A 57 17.82 -10.58 -9.61
N LEU A 58 17.13 -11.12 -8.60
CA LEU A 58 17.44 -10.93 -7.18
C LEU A 58 18.02 -12.23 -6.63
N LEU A 59 19.31 -12.23 -6.32
CA LEU A 59 19.93 -13.33 -5.59
C LEU A 59 19.35 -13.46 -4.16
N PRO A 60 19.54 -14.60 -3.48
CA PRO A 60 19.13 -14.76 -2.09
C PRO A 60 19.59 -13.61 -1.19
N GLY A 61 18.65 -12.99 -0.47
CA GLY A 61 18.91 -11.83 0.40
C GLY A 61 19.21 -10.50 -0.33
N GLU A 62 19.22 -10.47 -1.66
CA GLU A 62 19.51 -9.28 -2.44
C GLU A 62 18.31 -8.34 -2.52
N ARG A 63 18.58 -7.03 -2.55
CA ARG A 63 17.61 -5.99 -2.86
C ARG A 63 18.01 -5.19 -4.08
N LYS A 64 17.04 -4.79 -4.91
CA LYS A 64 17.24 -3.88 -6.04
C LYS A 64 16.10 -2.88 -6.14
N LEU A 65 16.45 -1.66 -6.57
CA LEU A 65 15.46 -0.66 -6.96
C LEU A 65 15.05 -0.95 -8.41
N VAL A 66 13.77 -1.26 -8.61
CA VAL A 66 13.23 -1.65 -9.93
C VAL A 66 12.29 -0.56 -10.43
N PRO A 67 12.57 0.08 -11.57
CA PRO A 67 11.69 1.09 -12.16
C PRO A 67 10.38 0.47 -12.66
N THR A 68 9.28 1.22 -12.58
CA THR A 68 7.96 0.73 -13.02
C THR A 68 7.49 1.29 -14.36
N GLY A 69 8.18 2.30 -14.91
CA GLY A 69 7.77 2.95 -16.15
C GLY A 69 6.58 3.89 -16.00
N VAL A 70 6.18 4.24 -14.79
CA VAL A 70 5.06 5.17 -14.56
C VAL A 70 5.41 6.30 -13.59
N ALA A 71 4.85 7.47 -13.86
CA ALA A 71 4.80 8.60 -12.94
C ALA A 71 3.34 9.04 -12.79
N ILE A 72 2.95 9.53 -11.62
CA ILE A 72 1.57 9.98 -11.35
C ILE A 72 1.55 11.38 -10.78
N ALA A 73 0.39 12.03 -10.85
CA ALA A 73 0.08 13.22 -10.08
C ALA A 73 -1.17 12.97 -9.23
N LEU A 74 -0.97 12.73 -7.94
CA LEU A 74 -2.08 12.60 -6.99
C LEU A 74 -2.61 13.99 -6.61
N PRO A 75 -3.92 14.12 -6.38
CA PRO A 75 -4.47 15.30 -5.71
C PRO A 75 -3.90 15.45 -4.29
N TYR A 76 -3.77 16.69 -3.80
CA TYR A 76 -3.45 16.92 -2.40
C TYR A 76 -4.53 16.31 -1.47
N GLY A 77 -4.11 15.80 -0.32
CA GLY A 77 -4.96 15.03 0.60
C GLY A 77 -5.03 13.53 0.28
N PHE A 78 -4.21 13.04 -0.66
CA PHE A 78 -4.06 11.63 -0.98
C PHE A 78 -2.60 11.17 -0.93
N VAL A 79 -2.43 9.88 -0.71
CA VAL A 79 -1.16 9.15 -0.77
C VAL A 79 -1.34 7.91 -1.65
N ALA A 80 -0.31 7.52 -2.40
CA ALA A 80 -0.24 6.19 -3.00
C ALA A 80 0.72 5.32 -2.19
N LEU A 81 0.24 4.15 -1.78
CA LEU A 81 0.96 3.17 -0.98
C LEU A 81 1.32 1.97 -1.86
N ILE A 82 2.60 1.68 -1.95
CA ILE A 82 3.13 0.57 -2.76
C ILE A 82 3.29 -0.67 -1.88
N HIS A 83 2.46 -1.67 -2.15
CA HIS A 83 2.34 -2.88 -1.36
C HIS A 83 2.95 -4.08 -2.10
N PRO A 84 3.51 -5.07 -1.38
CA PRO A 84 3.85 -6.37 -1.96
C PRO A 84 2.61 -7.07 -2.52
N ARG A 85 2.80 -7.92 -3.54
CA ARG A 85 1.76 -8.83 -4.04
C ARG A 85 1.83 -10.15 -3.28
N SER A 86 0.72 -10.56 -2.66
CA SER A 86 0.68 -11.74 -1.78
C SER A 86 1.18 -13.02 -2.47
N GLY A 87 0.83 -13.23 -3.74
CA GLY A 87 1.26 -14.40 -4.51
C GLY A 87 2.79 -14.52 -4.66
N LEU A 88 3.49 -13.41 -4.90
CA LEU A 88 4.95 -13.41 -5.04
C LEU A 88 5.64 -13.53 -3.67
N ALA A 89 5.05 -12.90 -2.64
CA ALA A 89 5.54 -13.03 -1.27
C ALA A 89 5.50 -14.48 -0.77
N THR A 90 4.35 -15.16 -0.90
CA THR A 90 4.20 -16.53 -0.41
C THR A 90 4.97 -17.57 -1.23
N LYS A 91 5.04 -17.41 -2.56
CA LYS A 91 5.64 -18.42 -3.45
C LYS A 91 7.15 -18.28 -3.62
N HIS A 92 7.67 -17.05 -3.55
CA HIS A 92 9.05 -16.74 -3.91
C HIS A 92 9.79 -15.93 -2.83
N GLY A 93 9.12 -15.49 -1.76
CA GLY A 93 9.76 -14.62 -0.77
C GLY A 93 10.03 -13.21 -1.30
N LEU A 94 9.30 -12.75 -2.32
CA LEU A 94 9.45 -11.37 -2.81
C LEU A 94 8.73 -10.40 -1.87
N THR A 95 9.46 -9.42 -1.34
CA THR A 95 8.88 -8.31 -0.57
C THR A 95 9.43 -6.97 -1.04
N ILE A 96 8.98 -5.88 -0.42
CA ILE A 96 9.45 -4.52 -0.66
C ILE A 96 10.08 -4.00 0.63
N VAL A 97 11.32 -3.53 0.57
CA VAL A 97 12.11 -3.12 1.75
C VAL A 97 11.40 -2.03 2.56
N ASN A 98 10.82 -1.05 1.87
CA ASN A 98 10.13 0.08 2.46
C ASN A 98 8.60 -0.10 2.46
N ALA A 99 8.09 -1.33 2.48
CA ALA A 99 6.64 -1.57 2.48
C ALA A 99 5.93 -1.03 3.75
N PRO A 100 4.76 -0.39 3.60
CA PRO A 100 4.22 0.15 2.36
C PRO A 100 5.04 1.37 1.88
N GLY A 101 5.41 1.39 0.60
CA GLY A 101 6.16 2.51 0.03
C GLY A 101 5.27 3.74 -0.13
N THR A 102 5.65 4.88 0.42
CA THR A 102 4.87 6.13 0.38
C THR A 102 5.22 6.96 -0.86
N VAL A 103 4.24 7.20 -1.73
CA VAL A 103 4.35 8.14 -2.85
C VAL A 103 3.51 9.39 -2.56
N ASP A 104 4.19 10.51 -2.38
CA ASP A 104 3.59 11.79 -2.00
C ASP A 104 2.84 12.46 -3.15
N ALA A 105 1.83 13.26 -2.82
CA ALA A 105 1.05 14.00 -3.82
C ALA A 105 1.86 15.01 -4.64
N GLY A 106 2.98 15.50 -4.09
CA GLY A 106 3.92 16.38 -4.80
C GLY A 106 4.88 15.65 -5.74
N TYR A 107 5.00 14.32 -5.66
CA TYR A 107 5.98 13.56 -6.43
C TYR A 107 5.57 13.46 -7.91
N ARG A 108 6.53 13.64 -8.82
CA ARG A 108 6.33 13.56 -10.28
C ARG A 108 7.37 12.68 -11.00
N GLY A 109 8.27 12.07 -10.23
CA GLY A 109 9.27 11.15 -10.77
C GLY A 109 8.68 9.77 -11.07
N GLU A 110 9.54 8.89 -11.56
CA GLU A 110 9.20 7.49 -11.79
C GLU A 110 8.98 6.76 -10.47
N ILE A 111 7.82 6.12 -10.32
CA ILE A 111 7.60 5.20 -9.20
C ILE A 111 8.56 4.02 -9.39
N SER A 112 9.38 3.76 -8.38
CA SER A 112 10.32 2.65 -8.37
C SER A 112 10.13 1.82 -7.10
N VAL A 113 10.34 0.52 -7.20
CA VAL A 113 10.06 -0.43 -6.12
C VAL A 113 11.36 -1.04 -5.62
N THR A 114 11.67 -0.86 -4.33
CA THR A 114 12.85 -1.50 -3.71
C THR A 114 12.52 -2.93 -3.34
N LEU A 115 12.61 -3.83 -4.29
CA LEU A 115 12.34 -5.26 -4.11
C LEU A 115 13.44 -5.92 -3.26
N LEU A 116 13.05 -6.89 -2.45
CA LEU A 116 13.93 -7.76 -1.65
C LEU A 116 13.52 -9.21 -1.86
N ASN A 117 14.51 -10.07 -2.13
CA ASN A 117 14.35 -11.52 -2.05
C ASN A 117 14.64 -11.98 -0.62
N THR A 118 13.62 -12.50 0.07
CA THR A 118 13.76 -13.05 1.43
C THR A 118 14.09 -14.55 1.44
N ASP A 119 14.09 -15.22 0.29
CA ASP A 119 14.55 -16.60 0.20
C ASP A 119 16.05 -16.67 0.46
N ALA A 120 16.48 -17.66 1.22
CA ALA A 120 17.88 -17.83 1.63
C ALA A 120 18.73 -18.58 0.57
N THR A 121 18.10 -19.18 -0.44
CA THR A 121 18.76 -20.12 -1.36
C THR A 121 18.36 -19.96 -2.82
N GLN A 122 17.14 -19.50 -3.11
CA GLN A 122 16.62 -19.41 -4.48
C GLN A 122 16.69 -17.98 -5.02
N PRO A 123 17.19 -17.78 -6.24
CA PRO A 123 17.07 -16.49 -6.91
C PRO A 123 15.63 -16.25 -7.37
N ILE A 124 15.25 -14.97 -7.51
CA ILE A 124 14.01 -14.55 -8.15
C ILE A 124 14.36 -13.87 -9.46
N GLU A 125 13.85 -14.40 -10.57
CA GLU A 125 13.93 -13.77 -11.88
C GLU A 125 12.59 -13.12 -12.22
N LEU A 126 12.60 -11.82 -12.50
CA LEU A 126 11.45 -11.07 -12.97
C LEU A 126 11.78 -10.51 -14.35
N ARG A 127 10.83 -10.62 -15.27
CA ARG A 127 10.95 -10.10 -16.63
C ARG A 127 10.26 -8.75 -16.74
N ARG A 128 10.73 -7.93 -17.68
CA ARG A 128 10.03 -6.72 -18.09
C ARG A 128 8.55 -7.04 -18.35
N GLY A 129 7.67 -6.24 -17.76
CA GLY A 129 6.22 -6.42 -17.82
C GLY A 129 5.63 -7.26 -16.68
N ASP A 130 6.43 -8.01 -15.91
CA ASP A 130 5.90 -8.76 -14.76
C ASP A 130 5.32 -7.83 -13.71
N ARG A 131 4.21 -8.23 -13.09
CA ARG A 131 3.54 -7.47 -12.04
C ARG A 131 4.27 -7.69 -10.71
N ILE A 132 4.97 -6.69 -10.21
CA ILE A 132 5.90 -6.80 -9.07
C ILE A 132 5.38 -6.22 -7.76
N ALA A 133 4.46 -5.27 -7.83
CA ALA A 133 3.86 -4.58 -6.68
C ALA A 133 2.43 -4.18 -7.01
N GLN A 134 1.70 -3.65 -6.02
CA GLN A 134 0.39 -3.06 -6.22
C GLN A 134 0.31 -1.70 -5.54
N MET A 135 -0.35 -0.74 -6.16
CA MET A 135 -0.52 0.63 -5.69
C MET A 135 -1.93 0.83 -5.14
N VAL A 136 -2.04 1.13 -3.85
CA VAL A 136 -3.31 1.50 -3.19
C VAL A 136 -3.33 3.01 -2.99
N ILE A 137 -4.39 3.69 -3.39
CA ILE A 137 -4.54 5.15 -3.22
C ILE A 137 -5.51 5.41 -2.09
N GLN A 138 -5.11 6.23 -1.12
CA GLN A 138 -5.90 6.53 0.07
C GLN A 138 -5.92 8.02 0.37
N ARG A 139 -6.99 8.49 1.01
CA ARG A 139 -7.02 9.80 1.65
C ARG A 139 -6.06 9.80 2.84
N VAL A 140 -5.39 10.93 3.07
CA VAL A 140 -4.49 11.12 4.20
C VAL A 140 -4.74 12.47 4.85
N GLU A 141 -4.62 12.51 6.17
CA GLU A 141 -4.73 13.73 6.96
C GLU A 141 -3.35 14.39 7.13
N HIS A 142 -3.31 15.72 7.05
CA HIS A 142 -2.15 16.50 7.47
C HIS A 142 -2.36 16.99 8.89
N ALA A 143 -1.76 16.30 9.86
CA ALA A 143 -1.90 16.62 11.26
C ALA A 143 -1.10 17.89 11.64
N GLN A 144 -1.70 18.74 12.47
CA GLN A 144 -0.97 19.74 13.25
C GLN A 144 -0.55 19.10 14.57
N PHE A 145 0.77 19.00 14.80
CA PHE A 145 1.29 18.50 16.07
C PHE A 145 1.29 19.63 17.11
N ILE A 146 0.62 19.41 18.25
CA ILE A 146 0.54 20.35 19.37
C ILE A 146 1.32 19.77 20.55
N PRO A 147 2.47 20.34 20.94
CA PRO A 147 3.24 19.86 22.09
C PRO A 147 2.47 20.07 23.40
N VAL A 148 2.41 19.04 24.24
CA VAL A 148 1.77 19.05 25.56
C VAL A 148 2.65 18.37 26.61
N THR A 149 2.48 18.69 27.88
CA THR A 149 3.20 18.02 28.97
C THR A 149 2.64 16.64 29.27
N GLU A 150 1.35 16.42 29.04
CA GLU A 150 0.65 15.15 29.27
C GLU A 150 -0.39 14.90 28.18
N LEU A 151 -0.52 13.65 27.74
CA LEU A 151 -1.56 13.21 26.79
C LEU A 151 -2.87 12.91 27.52
N SER A 152 -4.01 13.05 26.83
CA SER A 152 -5.29 12.54 27.33
C SER A 152 -5.24 11.02 27.53
N GLY A 153 -5.83 10.51 28.63
CA GLY A 153 -5.89 9.08 28.91
C GLY A 153 -6.62 8.27 27.83
N SER A 154 -6.33 6.97 27.74
CA SER A 154 -7.05 6.02 26.88
C SER A 154 -7.13 4.64 27.53
N VAL A 155 -8.09 3.81 27.12
CA VAL A 155 -8.27 2.43 27.61
C VAL A 155 -7.02 1.58 27.36
N ARG A 156 -6.28 1.84 26.26
CA ARG A 156 -5.05 1.11 25.93
C ARG A 156 -3.83 1.62 26.72
N GLY A 157 -3.82 2.89 27.12
CA GLY A 157 -2.69 3.50 27.82
C GLY A 157 -1.37 3.32 27.06
N SER A 158 -0.33 2.86 27.77
CA SER A 158 1.01 2.57 27.23
C SER A 158 1.21 1.12 26.73
N GLY A 159 0.16 0.29 26.68
CA GLY A 159 0.27 -1.11 26.26
C GLY A 159 0.57 -1.29 24.76
N GLY A 160 1.71 -1.90 24.43
CA GLY A 160 2.15 -2.24 23.06
C GLY A 160 2.87 -3.59 22.99
N PHE A 161 3.34 -4.00 21.81
CA PHE A 161 4.20 -5.19 21.62
C PHE A 161 3.62 -6.52 22.14
N GLY A 162 2.38 -6.86 21.77
CA GLY A 162 1.76 -8.11 22.21
C GLY A 162 1.06 -8.02 23.57
N SER A 163 0.69 -6.82 24.02
CA SER A 163 -0.07 -6.58 25.26
C SER A 163 -1.44 -7.26 25.33
N THR A 164 -1.92 -7.83 24.22
CA THR A 164 -3.16 -8.64 24.14
C THR A 164 -2.90 -10.16 24.19
N GLY A 165 -1.63 -10.59 24.30
CA GLY A 165 -1.25 -12.00 24.26
C GLY A 165 -1.44 -12.66 22.88
N GLY A 166 -1.29 -13.99 22.81
CA GLY A 166 -1.62 -14.81 21.63
C GLY A 166 -0.46 -15.63 21.06
N PHE A 167 0.77 -15.46 21.56
CA PHE A 167 1.92 -16.25 21.13
C PHE A 167 2.80 -16.60 22.33
N ASN A 168 2.72 -17.85 22.80
CA ASN A 168 3.65 -18.41 23.77
C ASN A 168 4.72 -19.19 23.00
N ILE A 169 6.01 -18.90 23.26
CA ILE A 169 7.08 -19.83 22.90
C ILE A 169 7.03 -20.95 23.95
N PRO A 170 6.75 -22.21 23.59
CA PRO A 170 6.86 -23.30 24.56
C PRO A 170 8.34 -23.43 24.96
N GLY A 171 8.66 -23.16 26.22
CA GLY A 171 9.97 -23.45 26.82
C GLY A 171 11.02 -22.33 26.81
N ALA A 172 10.63 -21.06 26.79
CA ALA A 172 11.51 -19.96 27.21
C ALA A 172 11.41 -19.72 28.73
#